data_AF-A0AAW6IQT6-F1
#
_entry.id   AF-A0AAW6IQT6-F1
#
_cell.length_a   1.000
_cell.length_b   1.000
_cell.length_c   1.000
_cell.angle_alpha   90.00
_cell.angle_beta   90.00
_cell.angle_gamma   90.00
#
_symmetry.space_group_name_H-M   'P 1'
#
loop_
_entity.id
_entity.type
_entity.pdbx_description
1 polymer ?
#
loop_
_entity_poly.entity_id
_entity_poly.type
_entity_poly.pdbx_seq_one_letter_code
_entity_poly.pdbx_strand_id
1 'polypeptide(L)'
;MRKLFLLCVMLITFSSCNTNPPEDIGDSFAVAKAYVKLNLNYPEEANFKLSGVEHEYLGNNECIVKGTVIAKNAFGVKSKLKYRVKLRYKEGRGIDPRNWDVLECSVY
;
A
#
# COMPACT_ATOMS: atom_id res chain seq x y z
N MET A 1 -52.76 -4.33 24.30
CA MET A 1 -52.26 -4.37 22.91
C MET A 1 -52.16 -2.93 22.43
N ARG A 2 -51.10 -2.37 21.85
CA ARG A 2 -49.91 -2.89 21.16
C ARG A 2 -48.91 -1.72 21.09
N LYS A 3 -47.63 -2.05 21.24
CA LYS A 3 -46.47 -1.14 21.35
C LYS A 3 -46.40 -0.16 20.17
N LEU A 4 -46.24 1.13 20.43
CA LEU A 4 -45.80 2.12 19.43
C LEU A 4 -44.33 2.45 19.71
N PHE A 5 -43.45 1.51 19.32
CA PHE A 5 -42.01 1.75 19.23
C PHE A 5 -41.77 2.28 17.81
N LEU A 6 -41.82 3.59 17.63
CA LEU A 6 -41.41 4.23 16.38
C LEU A 6 -39.88 4.14 16.32
N LEU A 7 -39.43 3.08 15.63
CA LEU A 7 -38.06 2.89 15.19
C LEU A 7 -37.63 4.09 14.33
N CYS A 8 -36.87 5.02 14.91
CA CYS A 8 -35.92 5.81 14.14
C CYS A 8 -34.85 4.85 13.62
N VAL A 9 -35.12 4.21 12.47
CA VAL A 9 -34.08 3.52 11.69
C VAL A 9 -33.16 4.61 11.18
N MET A 10 -32.12 4.84 11.98
CA MET A 10 -30.87 5.49 11.60
C MET A 10 -30.36 4.76 10.35
N LEU A 11 -30.69 5.28 9.17
CA LEU A 11 -29.98 4.96 7.93
C LEU A 11 -28.60 5.60 8.06
N ILE A 12 -27.73 4.95 8.82
CA ILE A 12 -26.29 5.15 8.72
C ILE A 12 -25.91 4.51 7.40
N THR A 13 -26.06 5.25 6.31
CA THR A 13 -25.38 4.92 5.07
C THR A 13 -23.90 5.03 5.39
N PHE A 14 -23.26 3.88 5.62
CA PHE A 14 -21.82 3.78 5.56
C PHE A 14 -21.44 4.13 4.13
N SER A 15 -21.22 5.42 3.86
CA SER A 15 -20.40 5.83 2.72
C SER A 15 -19.01 5.31 3.00
N SER A 16 -18.78 4.04 2.66
CA SER A 16 -17.43 3.56 2.41
C SER A 16 -16.91 4.47 1.31
N CYS A 17 -16.00 5.38 1.66
CA CYS A 17 -15.16 6.03 0.65
C CYS A 17 -14.39 4.90 -0.02
N ASN A 18 -14.96 4.37 -1.11
CA ASN A 18 -14.27 3.45 -2.00
C ASN A 18 -13.25 4.28 -2.76
N THR A 19 -12.14 4.60 -2.10
CA THR A 19 -10.96 5.15 -2.78
C THR A 19 -10.42 4.05 -3.68
N ASN A 20 -10.16 4.40 -4.94
CA ASN A 20 -9.54 3.48 -5.89
C ASN A 20 -8.18 3.03 -5.31
N PRO A 21 -7.83 1.72 -5.26
CA PRO A 21 -6.60 1.29 -4.61
C PRO A 21 -5.30 1.97 -5.07
N PRO A 22 -5.10 2.33 -6.35
CA PRO A 22 -3.98 3.16 -6.81
C PRO A 22 -3.94 4.57 -6.22
N GLU A 23 -5.08 5.12 -5.79
CA GLU A 23 -5.19 6.41 -5.12
C GLU A 23 -5.00 6.30 -3.60
N ASP A 24 -5.20 5.10 -3.05
CA ASP A 24 -4.93 4.81 -1.64
C ASP A 24 -3.45 4.53 -1.39
N ILE A 25 -2.81 5.44 -0.65
CA ILE A 25 -1.40 5.30 -0.28
C ILE A 25 -1.14 4.06 0.59
N GLY A 26 -2.09 3.65 1.43
CA GLY A 26 -1.93 2.52 2.34
C GLY A 26 -1.86 1.19 1.59
N ASP A 27 -2.80 0.97 0.66
CA ASP A 27 -2.86 -0.21 -0.19
C ASP A 27 -1.63 -0.29 -1.11
N SER A 28 -1.36 0.78 -1.86
CA SER A 28 -0.21 0.82 -2.77
C SER A 28 1.14 0.71 -2.03
N PHE A 29 1.27 1.28 -0.83
CA PHE A 29 2.45 1.12 0.02
C PHE A 29 2.64 -0.31 0.52
N ALA A 30 1.57 -0.98 0.96
CA ALA A 30 1.65 -2.35 1.44
C ALA A 30 2.15 -3.29 0.32
N VAL A 31 1.67 -3.07 -0.90
CA VAL A 31 2.09 -3.82 -2.10
C VAL A 31 3.53 -3.47 -2.48
N ALA A 32 3.89 -2.19 -2.55
CA ALA A 32 5.26 -1.77 -2.85
C ALA A 32 6.28 -2.35 -1.85
N LYS A 33 5.96 -2.34 -0.55
CA LYS A 33 6.78 -2.95 0.51
C LYS A 33 7.02 -4.45 0.25
N ALA A 34 5.99 -5.19 -0.16
CA ALA A 34 6.11 -6.62 -0.44
C ALA A 34 7.14 -6.89 -1.56
N TYR A 35 7.11 -6.07 -2.62
CA TYR A 35 8.05 -6.21 -3.74
C TYR A 35 9.46 -5.70 -3.43
N VAL A 36 9.61 -4.61 -2.67
CA VAL A 36 10.93 -4.14 -2.22
C VAL A 36 11.60 -5.20 -1.35
N LYS A 37 10.86 -5.88 -0.46
CA LYS A 37 11.41 -6.97 0.38
C LYS A 37 12.08 -8.07 -0.45
N LEU A 38 11.59 -8.41 -1.64
CA LEU A 38 12.20 -9.43 -2.50
C LEU A 38 13.61 -9.07 -2.97
N ASN A 39 14.00 -7.79 -2.88
CA ASN A 39 15.31 -7.28 -3.28
C ASN A 39 16.27 -7.09 -2.09
N LEU A 40 15.90 -7.50 -0.87
CA LEU A 40 16.70 -7.31 0.34
C LEU A 40 17.31 -8.64 0.81
N ASN A 41 18.51 -8.57 1.41
CA ASN A 41 19.19 -9.75 1.97
C ASN A 41 18.50 -10.28 3.25
N TYR A 42 18.00 -9.37 4.08
CA TYR A 42 17.33 -9.68 5.35
C TYR A 42 15.96 -8.99 5.39
N PRO A 43 14.98 -9.44 4.59
CA PRO A 43 13.71 -8.72 4.37
C PRO A 43 12.86 -8.58 5.62
N GLU A 44 12.90 -9.56 6.53
CA GLU A 44 12.11 -9.52 7.77
C GLU A 44 12.68 -8.55 8.83
N GLU A 45 13.95 -8.18 8.70
CA GLU A 45 14.56 -7.17 9.57
C GLU A 45 14.45 -5.74 9.00
N ALA A 46 13.90 -5.60 7.78
CA ALA A 46 13.80 -4.33 7.10
C ALA A 46 12.70 -3.45 7.71
N ASN A 47 13.05 -2.20 8.01
CA ASN A 47 12.13 -1.23 8.61
C ASN A 47 11.65 -0.24 7.55
N PHE A 48 10.36 -0.33 7.24
CA PHE A 48 9.63 0.59 6.36
C PHE A 48 8.76 1.51 7.18
N LYS A 49 8.79 2.81 6.87
CA LYS A 49 7.89 3.80 7.46
C LYS A 49 6.98 4.36 6.39
N LEU A 50 5.68 4.40 6.67
CA LEU A 50 4.72 5.08 5.81
C LEU A 50 4.93 6.60 5.81
N SER A 51 5.39 7.15 6.94
CA SER A 51 5.75 8.57 7.03
C SER A 51 6.91 8.90 6.08
N GLY A 52 6.69 9.90 5.21
CA GLY A 52 7.66 10.32 4.20
C GLY A 52 7.66 9.48 2.93
N VAL A 53 6.67 8.60 2.74
CA VAL A 53 6.39 7.97 1.45
C VAL A 53 5.75 9.01 0.53
N GLU A 54 6.31 9.14 -0.67
CA GLU A 54 5.69 9.89 -1.76
C GLU A 54 4.83 8.93 -2.58
N HIS A 55 3.63 9.37 -2.93
CA HIS A 55 2.67 8.63 -3.72
C HIS A 55 2.18 9.52 -4.86
N GLU A 56 2.15 8.96 -6.06
CA GLU A 56 1.78 9.66 -7.28
C GLU A 56 0.86 8.76 -8.09
N TYR A 57 -0.42 9.12 -8.17
CA TYR A 57 -1.37 8.46 -9.07
C TYR A 57 -1.20 9.00 -10.49
N LEU A 58 -1.01 8.10 -11.45
CA LEU A 58 -0.71 8.44 -12.85
C LEU A 58 -1.94 8.33 -13.78
N GLY A 59 -3.10 7.92 -13.25
CA GLY A 59 -4.24 7.49 -14.07
C GLY A 59 -4.05 6.06 -14.59
N ASN A 60 -5.05 5.54 -15.31
CA ASN A 60 -5.03 4.18 -15.90
C ASN A 60 -4.69 3.07 -14.90
N ASN A 61 -5.17 3.20 -13.66
CA ASN A 61 -4.87 2.30 -12.55
C ASN A 61 -3.38 2.18 -12.20
N GLU A 62 -2.54 3.14 -12.60
CA GLU A 62 -1.11 3.15 -12.28
C GLU A 62 -0.78 4.13 -11.16
N CYS A 63 0.16 3.76 -10.30
CA CYS A 63 0.73 4.64 -9.31
C CYS A 63 2.24 4.41 -9.13
N ILE A 64 2.94 5.43 -8.64
CA ILE A 64 4.32 5.32 -8.18
C ILE A 64 4.34 5.50 -6.67
N VAL A 65 5.06 4.62 -5.99
CA VAL A 65 5.36 4.71 -4.56
C VAL A 65 6.86 4.87 -4.39
N LYS A 66 7.29 5.96 -3.75
CA LYS A 66 8.71 6.23 -3.42
C LYS A 66 8.86 6.35 -1.91
N GLY A 67 9.95 5.84 -1.37
CA GLY A 67 10.19 5.93 0.06
C GLY A 67 11.58 5.51 0.45
N THR A 68 11.75 5.27 1.75
CA THR A 68 13.02 4.78 2.29
C THR A 68 12.81 3.56 3.16
N VAL A 69 13.79 2.66 3.13
CA VAL A 69 13.83 1.45 3.95
C VAL A 69 15.17 1.40 4.67
N ILE A 70 15.17 1.05 5.95
CA ILE A 70 16.39 0.70 6.68
C ILE A 70 16.53 -0.81 6.60
N ALA A 71 17.57 -1.30 5.93
CA ALA A 71 17.80 -2.73 5.71
C ALA A 71 19.27 -3.10 5.95
N LYS A 72 19.51 -4.37 6.26
CA LYS A 72 20.86 -4.93 6.37
C LYS A 72 21.38 -5.38 5.00
N ASN A 73 22.64 -5.08 4.72
CA ASN A 73 23.37 -5.73 3.62
C ASN A 73 23.82 -7.14 4.02
N ALA A 74 24.46 -7.87 3.10
CA ALA A 74 24.95 -9.24 3.31
C ALA A 74 25.95 -9.41 4.48
N PHE A 75 26.54 -8.32 4.98
CA PHE A 75 27.46 -8.31 6.12
C PHE A 75 26.78 -7.92 7.45
N GLY A 76 25.44 -7.78 7.45
CA GLY A 76 24.67 -7.40 8.63
C GLY A 76 24.68 -5.91 8.97
N VAL A 77 25.31 -5.07 8.15
CA VAL A 77 25.37 -3.62 8.36
C VAL A 77 24.07 -2.97 7.92
N LYS A 78 23.45 -2.17 8.79
CA LYS A 78 22.22 -1.44 8.50
C LYS A 78 22.52 -0.16 7.72
N SER A 79 21.80 0.05 6.63
CA SER A 79 21.86 1.27 5.82
C SER A 79 20.47 1.73 5.43
N LYS A 80 20.34 3.04 5.17
CA LYS A 80 19.10 3.63 4.67
C LYS A 80 19.15 3.63 3.14
N LEU A 81 18.24 2.89 2.52
CA LEU A 81 18.06 2.81 1.07
C LEU A 81 16.82 3.58 0.64
N LYS A 82 16.83 4.09 -0.57
CA LYS A 82 15.65 4.62 -1.26
C LYS A 82 15.05 3.53 -2.13
N TYR A 83 13.75 3.62 -2.36
CA TYR A 83 13.08 2.77 -3.33
C TYR A 83 12.08 3.58 -4.15
N ARG A 84 11.82 3.07 -5.35
CA ARG A 84 10.76 3.52 -6.25
C ARG A 84 10.11 2.29 -6.86
N VAL A 85 8.79 2.18 -6.70
CA VAL A 85 7.99 1.09 -7.28
C VAL A 85 6.88 1.68 -8.12
N LYS A 86 6.80 1.27 -9.39
CA LYS A 86 5.68 1.58 -10.29
C LYS A 86 4.75 0.37 -10.33
N LEU A 87 3.49 0.58 -9.96
CA LEU A 87 2.47 -0.45 -9.86
C LEU A 87 1.33 -0.16 -10.83
N ARG A 88 0.69 -1.21 -11.36
CA ARG A 88 -0.59 -1.14 -12.06
C ARG A 88 -1.59 -2.05 -11.35
N TYR A 89 -2.69 -1.49 -10.88
CA TYR A 89 -3.77 -2.25 -10.29
C TYR A 89 -4.63 -2.93 -11.35
N LYS A 90 -4.97 -4.19 -11.12
CA LYS A 90 -5.85 -4.99 -11.97
C LYS A 90 -7.29 -4.89 -11.47
N GLU A 91 -7.59 -5.61 -10.40
CA GLU A 91 -8.92 -5.73 -9.79
C GLU A 91 -8.84 -6.46 -8.44
N GLY A 92 -9.90 -6.45 -7.64
CA GLY A 92 -9.98 -7.17 -6.37
C GLY A 92 -9.71 -6.32 -5.12
N ARG A 93 -8.90 -6.85 -4.19
CA ARG A 93 -8.55 -6.18 -2.93
C ARG A 93 -7.21 -5.46 -3.09
N GLY A 94 -7.18 -4.16 -2.84
CA GLY A 94 -6.02 -3.29 -3.03
C GLY A 94 -4.77 -3.71 -2.24
N ILE A 95 -4.91 -4.25 -1.04
CA ILE A 95 -3.75 -4.68 -0.24
C ILE A 95 -3.09 -5.99 -0.73
N ASP A 96 -3.74 -6.76 -1.60
CA ASP A 96 -3.23 -8.07 -2.05
C ASP A 96 -2.29 -7.91 -3.25
N PRO A 97 -0.98 -8.23 -3.13
CA PRO A 97 -0.01 -8.01 -4.21
C PRO A 97 -0.34 -8.75 -5.52
N ARG A 98 -1.16 -9.82 -5.49
CA ARG A 98 -1.57 -10.58 -6.69
C ARG A 98 -2.48 -9.77 -7.61
N ASN A 99 -3.18 -8.79 -7.04
CA ASN A 99 -4.09 -7.89 -7.72
C ASN A 99 -3.38 -6.71 -8.41
N TRP A 100 -2.05 -6.71 -8.40
CA TRP A 100 -1.22 -5.69 -9.01
C TRP A 100 -0.18 -6.31 -9.92
N ASP A 101 0.20 -5.56 -10.94
CA ASP A 101 1.39 -5.81 -11.73
C ASP A 101 2.48 -4.81 -11.34
N VAL A 102 3.71 -5.31 -11.19
CA VAL A 102 4.88 -4.47 -10.94
C VAL A 102 5.50 -4.12 -12.27
N LEU A 103 5.39 -2.85 -12.65
CA LEU A 103 5.97 -2.35 -13.89
C LEU A 103 7.45 -2.01 -13.73
N GLU A 104 7.84 -1.55 -12.54
CA GLU A 104 9.23 -1.20 -12.20
C GLU A 104 9.44 -1.31 -10.69
N CYS A 105 10.58 -1.85 -10.26
CA CYS A 105 10.98 -1.87 -8.85
C CYS A 105 12.48 -1.61 -8.74
N SER A 106 12.84 -0.49 -8.15
CA SER A 106 14.23 -0.03 -8.00
C SER A 106 14.53 0.25 -6.53
N VAL A 107 15.64 -0.31 -6.03
CA VAL A 107 16.14 -0.11 -4.66
C VAL A 107 17.61 0.32 -4.76
N TYR A 108 17.97 1.46 -4.16
CA TYR A 108 19.30 2.07 -4.30
C TYR A 108 19.70 2.93 -3.10
#